data_AF-A0A495S7R7-F1
#
_entry.id   AF-A0A495S7R7-F1
#
_cell.length_a   1.000
_cell.length_b   1.000
_cell.length_c   1.000
_cell.angle_alpha   90.00
_cell.angle_beta   90.00
_cell.angle_gamma   90.00
#
_symmetry.space_group_name_H-M   'P 1'
#
loop_
_entity.id
_entity.type
_entity.pdbx_description
1 polymer ?
#
loop_
_entity_poly.entity_id
_entity_poly.type
_entity_poly.pdbx_seq_one_letter_code
_entity_poly.pdbx_strand_id
1 'polypeptide(L)'
;MIVRQRTNWLKMLFIWRGSVLKKIVTQLIIITLFSLAIYYFKGKIFDYKVHLNPTIFTLIGLALAIFMGFCNSANYDRYWEGRKLWGLLVIEARSLTRQILSLVDDSSPEAKEEKQKIVKLISAFCWSLNYQLREKPGTEHIAHLLSQKQLEELKNKKFIPNIILGFIADWLKEQSTKGNIDTIVLTSMDHHLNQFSNILGGCERIHNTPLPFAYSILLHRTVYFYCFWLPFGLVDTLGWMMPLIVLLISYTFIALDAIIQEIGEPFGEEENDLALNTICRTIEFSIFEQAGIPQKEMEKMDSYFID
;
A
#
# COMPACT_ATOMS: atom_id res chain seq x y z
N MET A 1 -4.83 4.39 3.35
CA MET A 1 -4.30 5.19 4.47
C MET A 1 -5.45 5.81 5.23
N ILE A 2 -5.61 5.35 6.47
CA ILE A 2 -6.60 5.85 7.41
C ILE A 2 -6.25 7.29 7.82
N VAL A 3 -7.00 8.29 7.33
CA VAL A 3 -6.85 9.69 7.77
C VAL A 3 -7.76 9.94 8.97
N ARG A 4 -7.37 9.49 10.17
CA ARG A 4 -8.17 9.70 11.39
C ARG A 4 -7.94 11.06 12.02
N GLN A 5 -9.02 11.72 12.44
CA GLN A 5 -8.95 12.83 13.39
C GLN A 5 -8.39 12.31 14.73
N ARG A 6 -7.65 13.14 15.47
CA ARG A 6 -7.02 12.78 16.76
C ARG A 6 -8.04 12.15 17.71
N THR A 7 -8.00 10.83 17.88
CA THR A 7 -8.80 10.12 18.88
C THR A 7 -8.14 10.21 20.26
N ASN A 8 -8.94 10.23 21.33
CA ASN A 8 -8.41 10.13 22.69
C ASN A 8 -7.55 8.85 22.87
N TRP A 9 -6.43 8.95 23.59
CA TRP A 9 -5.49 7.85 23.81
C TRP A 9 -6.14 6.57 24.37
N LEU A 10 -7.15 6.71 25.25
CA LEU A 10 -7.94 5.57 25.77
C LEU A 10 -8.75 4.89 24.67
N LYS A 11 -9.33 5.65 23.74
CA LYS A 11 -10.07 5.06 22.63
C LYS A 11 -9.13 4.25 21.74
N MET A 12 -7.88 4.68 21.57
CA MET A 12 -6.88 3.94 20.77
C MET A 12 -6.61 2.53 21.29
N LEU A 13 -6.70 2.29 22.61
CA LEU A 13 -6.49 0.96 23.20
C LEU A 13 -7.57 -0.06 22.80
N PHE A 14 -8.77 0.40 22.44
CA PHE A 14 -9.93 -0.46 22.14
C PHE A 14 -10.31 -0.44 20.65
N ILE A 15 -9.46 0.11 19.78
CA ILE A 15 -9.71 0.14 18.34
C ILE A 15 -9.52 -1.25 17.76
N TRP A 16 -10.60 -1.80 17.22
CA TRP A 16 -10.59 -3.10 16.56
C TRP A 16 -10.33 -2.99 15.05
N ARG A 17 -10.89 -1.98 14.37
CA ARG A 17 -10.72 -1.77 12.92
C ARG A 17 -9.47 -0.95 12.60
N GLY A 18 -8.66 -1.42 11.66
CA GLY A 18 -7.29 -0.96 11.34
C GLY A 18 -6.24 -1.58 12.25
N SER A 19 -6.65 -2.44 13.19
CA SER A 19 -5.74 -3.04 14.17
C SER A 19 -5.31 -4.43 13.72
N VAL A 20 -4.00 -4.66 13.79
CA VAL A 20 -3.38 -5.97 13.58
C VAL A 20 -3.88 -7.01 14.59
N LEU A 21 -4.51 -6.58 15.68
CA LEU A 21 -5.08 -7.47 16.69
C LEU A 21 -6.04 -8.53 16.10
N LYS A 22 -6.85 -8.18 15.09
CA LYS A 22 -7.75 -9.16 14.44
C LYS A 22 -7.00 -10.31 13.79
N LYS A 23 -5.81 -10.04 13.24
CA LYS A 23 -4.96 -11.00 12.52
C LYS A 23 -4.25 -11.97 13.48
N ILE A 24 -4.01 -11.53 14.72
CA ILE A 24 -3.18 -12.25 15.69
C ILE A 24 -3.96 -12.83 16.88
N VAL A 25 -5.25 -12.50 17.03
CA VAL A 25 -6.06 -12.88 18.20
C VAL A 25 -6.10 -14.39 18.41
N THR A 26 -6.22 -15.17 17.33
CA THR A 26 -6.25 -16.64 17.40
C THR A 26 -4.93 -17.19 17.96
N GLN A 27 -3.81 -16.66 17.50
CA GLN A 27 -2.46 -17.02 17.91
C GLN A 27 -2.23 -16.66 19.38
N LEU A 28 -2.70 -15.49 19.81
CA LEU A 28 -2.64 -15.06 21.21
C LEU A 28 -3.48 -15.95 22.13
N ILE A 29 -4.69 -16.34 21.70
CA ILE A 29 -5.54 -17.28 22.43
C ILE A 29 -4.83 -18.63 22.58
N ILE A 30 -4.26 -19.16 21.49
CA ILE A 30 -3.51 -20.44 21.52
C ILE A 30 -2.35 -20.37 22.49
N ILE A 31 -1.52 -19.30 22.43
CA ILE A 31 -0.36 -19.14 23.32
C ILE A 31 -0.81 -18.97 24.77
N THR A 32 -1.91 -18.25 25.02
CA THR A 32 -2.44 -18.06 26.38
C THR A 32 -2.96 -19.37 26.97
N LEU A 33 -3.74 -20.14 26.20
CA LEU A 33 -4.22 -21.46 26.60
C LEU A 33 -3.06 -22.42 26.83
N PHE A 34 -2.05 -22.39 25.97
CA PHE A 34 -0.83 -23.18 26.14
C PHE A 34 -0.09 -22.77 27.42
N SER A 35 0.06 -21.48 27.69
CA SER A 35 0.69 -20.96 28.91
C SER A 35 -0.06 -21.39 30.17
N LEU A 36 -1.40 -21.36 30.14
CA LEU A 36 -2.24 -21.88 31.22
C LEU A 36 -2.02 -23.38 31.45
N ALA A 37 -1.91 -24.17 30.37
CA ALA A 37 -1.60 -25.60 30.48
C ALA A 37 -0.22 -25.82 31.10
N ILE A 38 0.82 -25.10 30.65
CA ILE A 38 2.17 -25.18 31.22
C ILE A 38 2.17 -24.83 32.71
N TYR A 39 1.44 -23.80 33.10
CA TYR A 39 1.27 -23.46 34.51
C TYR A 39 0.58 -24.58 35.30
N TYR A 40 -0.54 -25.12 34.79
CA TYR A 40 -1.30 -26.20 35.44
C TYR A 40 -0.44 -27.46 35.66
N PHE A 41 0.32 -27.87 34.64
CA PHE A 41 1.24 -29.01 34.72
C PHE A 41 2.58 -28.68 35.39
N LYS A 42 2.77 -27.46 35.89
CA LYS A 42 4.02 -26.99 36.52
C LYS A 42 5.27 -27.21 35.65
N GLY A 43 5.12 -27.04 34.34
CA GLY A 43 6.19 -27.25 33.36
C GLY A 43 6.59 -28.72 33.14
N LYS A 44 5.79 -29.69 33.62
CA LYS A 44 6.03 -31.11 33.36
C LYS A 44 5.34 -31.55 32.06
N ILE A 45 6.09 -32.30 31.25
CA ILE A 45 5.56 -33.04 30.12
C ILE A 45 5.69 -34.52 30.48
N PHE A 46 4.56 -35.18 30.72
CA PHE A 46 4.51 -36.49 31.37
C PHE A 46 5.24 -36.44 32.72
N ASP A 47 6.33 -37.19 32.88
CA ASP A 47 7.13 -37.25 34.10
C ASP A 47 8.38 -36.35 34.08
N TYR A 48 8.69 -35.75 32.92
CA TYR A 48 9.88 -34.92 32.75
C TYR A 48 9.56 -33.44 32.95
N LYS A 49 10.27 -32.78 33.87
CA LYS A 49 10.18 -31.33 34.05
C LYS A 49 11.11 -30.63 33.07
N VAL A 50 10.53 -29.80 32.20
CA VAL A 50 11.30 -28.99 31.25
C VAL A 50 11.89 -27.80 32.00
N HIS A 51 13.19 -27.87 32.28
CA HIS A 51 13.93 -26.79 32.94
C HIS A 51 14.61 -25.91 31.90
N LEU A 52 14.02 -24.74 31.62
CA LEU A 52 14.65 -23.73 30.77
C LEU A 52 15.01 -22.49 31.58
N ASN A 53 16.21 -21.97 31.35
CA ASN A 53 16.68 -20.78 32.03
C ASN A 53 16.07 -19.52 31.37
N PRO A 54 15.37 -18.64 32.13
CA PRO A 54 14.82 -17.38 31.61
C PRO A 54 15.85 -16.52 30.86
N THR A 55 17.11 -16.52 31.28
CA THR A 55 18.18 -15.69 30.69
C THR A 55 18.38 -15.94 29.20
N ILE A 56 18.17 -17.18 28.73
CA ILE A 56 18.27 -17.53 27.30
C ILE A 56 17.21 -16.77 26.50
N PHE A 57 15.99 -16.65 27.04
CA PHE A 57 14.91 -15.92 26.40
C PHE A 57 15.13 -14.41 26.39
N THR A 58 15.83 -13.85 27.38
CA THR A 58 16.23 -12.44 27.33
C THR A 58 17.19 -12.17 26.16
N LEU A 59 18.18 -13.05 25.97
CA LEU A 59 19.15 -12.93 24.87
C LEU A 59 18.46 -13.08 23.51
N ILE A 60 17.63 -14.11 23.34
CA ILE A 60 16.88 -14.34 22.10
C ILE A 60 15.90 -13.19 21.83
N GLY A 61 15.18 -12.73 22.86
CA GLY A 61 14.22 -11.63 22.75
C GLY A 61 14.88 -10.32 22.33
N LEU A 62 16.07 -10.01 22.87
CA LEU A 62 16.86 -8.85 22.46
C LEU A 62 17.31 -8.95 21.00
N ALA A 63 17.86 -10.10 20.60
CA ALA A 63 18.30 -10.34 19.22
C ALA A 63 17.11 -10.21 18.24
N LEU A 64 15.96 -10.79 18.59
CA LEU A 64 14.72 -10.68 17.83
C LEU A 64 14.24 -9.23 17.69
N ALA A 65 14.23 -8.47 18.78
CA ALA A 65 13.81 -7.07 18.76
C ALA A 65 14.69 -6.22 17.84
N ILE A 66 16.02 -6.41 17.90
CA ILE A 66 16.97 -5.71 17.03
C ILE A 66 16.73 -6.09 15.56
N PHE A 67 16.60 -7.39 15.27
CA PHE A 67 16.39 -7.87 13.91
C PHE A 67 15.06 -7.39 13.31
N MET A 68 13.98 -7.43 14.09
CA MET A 68 12.69 -6.84 13.71
C MET A 68 12.79 -5.34 13.45
N GLY A 69 13.60 -4.60 14.23
CA GLY A 69 13.86 -3.19 13.99
C GLY A 69 14.43 -2.92 12.59
N PHE A 70 15.42 -3.71 12.16
CA PHE A 70 15.99 -3.60 10.81
C PHE A 70 14.98 -3.94 9.72
N CYS A 71 14.22 -5.03 9.86
CA CYS A 71 13.20 -5.39 8.88
C CYS A 71 12.05 -4.37 8.83
N ASN A 72 11.66 -3.79 9.97
CA ASN A 72 10.68 -2.73 10.01
C ASN A 72 11.15 -1.49 9.25
N SER A 73 12.41 -1.07 9.44
CA SER A 73 12.97 0.08 8.70
C SER A 73 12.94 -0.16 7.20
N ALA A 74 13.38 -1.35 6.75
CA ALA A 74 13.40 -1.68 5.32
C ALA A 74 11.99 -1.73 4.69
N ASN A 75 10.99 -2.28 5.40
CA ASN A 75 9.60 -2.28 4.93
C ASN A 75 9.00 -0.88 4.94
N TYR A 76 9.28 -0.08 5.98
CA TYR A 76 8.84 1.30 6.06
C TYR A 76 9.37 2.16 4.91
N ASP A 77 10.65 2.00 4.54
CA ASP A 77 11.23 2.73 3.42
C ASP A 77 10.52 2.40 2.09
N ARG A 78 10.17 1.12 1.87
CA ARG A 78 9.37 0.70 0.70
C ARG A 78 7.99 1.34 0.69
N TYR A 79 7.30 1.31 1.83
CA TYR A 79 5.99 1.93 1.98
C TYR A 79 6.04 3.44 1.71
N TRP A 80 7.04 4.12 2.28
CA TRP A 80 7.25 5.55 2.11
C TRP A 80 7.62 5.90 0.66
N GLU A 81 8.42 5.09 0.00
CA GLU A 81 8.73 5.24 -1.42
C GLU A 81 7.46 5.15 -2.27
N GLY A 82 6.62 4.13 -2.06
CA GLY A 82 5.33 3.99 -2.74
C GLY A 82 4.44 5.22 -2.51
N ARG A 83 4.36 5.73 -1.27
CA ARG A 83 3.59 6.94 -0.95
C ARG A 83 4.10 8.17 -1.68
N LYS A 84 5.43 8.33 -1.81
CA LYS A 84 6.06 9.44 -2.55
C LYS A 84 5.77 9.36 -4.04
N LEU A 85 5.88 8.19 -4.65
CA LEU A 85 5.58 7.98 -6.08
C LEU A 85 4.13 8.34 -6.43
N TRP A 86 3.18 7.86 -5.62
CA TRP A 86 1.76 8.23 -5.79
C TRP A 86 1.49 9.70 -5.48
N GLY A 87 2.26 10.31 -4.57
CA GLY A 87 2.21 11.76 -4.35
C GLY A 87 2.71 12.56 -5.55
N LEU A 88 3.80 12.11 -6.18
CA LEU A 88 4.31 12.71 -7.41
C LEU A 88 3.31 12.55 -8.57
N LEU A 89 2.64 11.40 -8.68
CA LEU A 89 1.61 11.20 -9.70
C LEU A 89 0.48 12.24 -9.65
N VAL A 90 0.05 12.63 -8.44
CA VAL A 90 -0.93 13.71 -8.26
C VAL A 90 -0.41 15.03 -8.84
N ILE A 91 0.87 15.35 -8.62
CA ILE A 91 1.50 16.59 -9.09
C ILE A 91 1.62 16.58 -10.61
N GLU A 92 2.12 15.49 -11.18
CA GLU A 92 2.36 15.35 -12.61
C GLU A 92 1.04 15.36 -13.40
N ALA A 93 0.00 14.67 -12.91
CA ALA A 93 -1.32 14.70 -13.55
C ALA A 93 -1.94 16.09 -13.60
N ARG A 94 -1.84 16.86 -12.51
CA ARG A 94 -2.31 18.25 -12.46
C ARG A 94 -1.47 19.17 -13.35
N SER A 95 -0.15 18.99 -13.34
CA SER A 95 0.76 19.83 -14.13
C SER A 95 0.57 19.63 -15.62
N LEU A 96 0.50 18.37 -16.07
CA LEU A 96 0.24 18.04 -17.46
C LEU A 96 -1.15 18.52 -17.91
N THR A 97 -2.19 18.32 -17.08
CA THR A 97 -3.54 18.85 -17.37
C THR A 97 -3.52 20.36 -17.54
N ARG A 98 -2.92 21.10 -16.59
CA ARG A 98 -2.80 22.56 -16.67
C ARG A 98 -2.11 22.98 -17.97
N GLN A 99 -0.97 22.37 -18.31
CA GLN A 99 -0.24 22.70 -19.53
C GLN A 99 -1.06 22.41 -20.80
N ILE A 100 -1.74 21.26 -20.87
CA ILE A 100 -2.61 20.91 -21.99
C ILE A 100 -3.71 21.97 -22.18
N LEU A 101 -4.34 22.38 -21.09
CA LEU A 101 -5.42 23.35 -21.14
C LEU A 101 -4.94 24.74 -21.55
N SER A 102 -3.77 25.18 -21.03
CA SER A 102 -3.29 26.56 -21.21
C SER A 102 -2.34 26.78 -22.40
N LEU A 103 -1.59 25.77 -22.83
CA LEU A 103 -0.50 25.93 -23.81
C LEU A 103 -0.78 25.28 -25.16
N VAL A 104 -1.77 24.40 -25.27
CA VAL A 104 -2.19 23.85 -26.56
C VAL A 104 -3.15 24.85 -27.22
N ASP A 105 -2.68 25.50 -28.27
CA ASP A 105 -3.41 26.54 -28.99
C ASP A 105 -4.23 25.94 -30.15
N ASP A 106 -5.24 25.13 -29.79
CA ASP A 106 -6.19 24.57 -30.74
C ASP A 106 -7.43 25.48 -30.83
N SER A 107 -7.57 26.17 -31.96
CA SER A 107 -8.70 27.07 -32.25
C SER A 107 -9.89 26.36 -32.93
N SER A 108 -9.85 25.04 -33.08
CA SER A 108 -10.95 24.28 -33.69
C SER A 108 -12.21 24.30 -32.80
N PRO A 109 -13.42 24.19 -33.40
CA PRO A 109 -14.66 24.05 -32.64
C PRO A 109 -14.64 22.86 -31.66
N GLU A 110 -13.90 21.80 -32.00
CA GLU A 110 -13.79 20.56 -31.23
C GLU A 110 -12.70 20.59 -30.15
N ALA A 111 -11.87 21.65 -30.09
CA ALA A 111 -10.70 21.74 -29.21
C ALA A 111 -11.02 21.45 -27.73
N LYS A 112 -12.17 21.92 -27.24
CA LYS A 112 -12.61 21.65 -25.87
C LYS A 112 -12.85 20.17 -25.63
N GLU A 113 -13.54 19.50 -26.55
CA GLU A 113 -13.86 18.07 -26.43
C GLU A 113 -12.58 17.23 -26.52
N GLU A 114 -11.66 17.57 -27.42
CA GLU A 114 -10.36 16.89 -27.57
C GLU A 114 -9.50 17.04 -26.32
N LYS A 115 -9.42 18.25 -25.74
CA LYS A 115 -8.75 18.49 -24.45
C LYS A 115 -9.38 17.67 -23.32
N GLN A 116 -10.70 17.49 -23.31
CA GLN A 116 -11.37 16.64 -22.32
C GLN A 116 -11.06 15.15 -22.52
N LYS A 117 -10.94 14.68 -23.76
CA LYS A 117 -10.56 13.28 -24.07
C LYS A 117 -9.15 12.97 -23.56
N ILE A 118 -8.18 13.84 -23.78
CA ILE A 118 -6.80 13.62 -23.29
C ILE A 118 -6.71 13.68 -21.75
N VAL A 119 -7.49 14.56 -21.10
CA VAL A 119 -7.56 14.59 -19.63
C VAL A 119 -8.18 13.30 -19.06
N LYS A 120 -9.16 12.71 -19.73
CA LYS A 120 -9.67 11.37 -19.36
C LYS A 120 -8.61 10.28 -19.49
N LEU A 121 -7.73 10.34 -20.49
CA LEU A 121 -6.60 9.40 -20.61
C LEU A 121 -5.59 9.54 -19.45
N ILE A 122 -5.34 10.74 -18.96
CA ILE A 122 -4.51 10.96 -17.77
C ILE A 122 -5.15 10.28 -16.54
N SER A 123 -6.47 10.40 -16.36
CA SER A 123 -7.18 9.66 -15.30
C SER A 123 -7.10 8.14 -15.52
N ALA A 124 -7.28 7.69 -16.77
CA ALA A 124 -7.22 6.28 -17.13
C ALA A 124 -5.86 5.67 -16.80
N PHE A 125 -4.76 6.40 -17.01
CA PHE A 125 -3.43 6.00 -16.57
C PHE A 125 -3.41 5.75 -15.06
N CYS A 126 -3.88 6.71 -14.26
CA CYS A 126 -3.84 6.62 -12.79
C CYS A 126 -4.62 5.41 -12.28
N TRP A 127 -5.82 5.20 -12.78
CA TRP A 127 -6.64 4.03 -12.44
C TRP A 127 -6.03 2.72 -12.93
N SER A 128 -5.51 2.70 -14.17
CA SER A 128 -4.87 1.48 -14.70
C SER A 128 -3.66 1.08 -13.87
N LEU A 129 -2.86 2.03 -13.37
CA LEU A 129 -1.73 1.76 -12.49
C LEU A 129 -2.20 1.16 -11.16
N ASN A 130 -3.25 1.72 -10.56
CA ASN A 130 -3.86 1.18 -9.35
C ASN A 130 -4.30 -0.28 -9.55
N TYR A 131 -5.06 -0.57 -10.61
CA TYR A 131 -5.52 -1.94 -10.88
C TYR A 131 -4.37 -2.88 -11.21
N GLN A 132 -3.33 -2.42 -11.92
CA GLN A 132 -2.15 -3.22 -12.22
C GLN A 132 -1.41 -3.65 -10.93
N LEU A 133 -1.18 -2.72 -10.00
CA LEU A 133 -0.47 -3.01 -8.74
C LEU A 133 -1.27 -3.92 -7.79
N ARG A 134 -2.58 -4.04 -8.01
CA ARG A 134 -3.50 -4.91 -7.26
C ARG A 134 -3.85 -6.20 -8.01
N GLU A 135 -3.23 -6.44 -9.18
CA GLU A 135 -3.47 -7.60 -10.04
C GLU A 135 -4.97 -7.78 -10.41
N LYS A 136 -5.72 -6.68 -10.51
CA LYS A 136 -7.15 -6.69 -10.84
C LYS A 136 -7.37 -6.45 -12.34
N PRO A 137 -8.45 -7.02 -12.92
CA PRO A 137 -8.87 -6.66 -14.28
C PRO A 137 -9.22 -5.17 -14.31
N GLY A 138 -8.39 -4.35 -14.97
CA GLY A 138 -8.53 -2.89 -14.94
C GLY A 138 -9.37 -2.30 -16.06
N THR A 139 -9.46 -2.97 -17.21
CA THR A 139 -10.01 -2.40 -18.46
C THR A 139 -11.49 -2.05 -18.35
N GLU A 140 -12.28 -2.84 -17.62
CA GLU A 140 -13.71 -2.61 -17.44
C GLU A 140 -13.99 -1.33 -16.63
N HIS A 141 -13.20 -1.11 -15.56
CA HIS A 141 -13.37 0.05 -14.69
C HIS A 141 -12.94 1.36 -15.35
N ILE A 142 -11.96 1.33 -16.26
CA ILE A 142 -11.50 2.52 -17.00
C ILE A 142 -12.19 2.70 -18.35
N ALA A 143 -13.10 1.81 -18.75
CA ALA A 143 -13.73 1.84 -20.07
C ALA A 143 -14.42 3.18 -20.39
N HIS A 144 -15.06 3.79 -19.39
CA HIS A 144 -15.74 5.09 -19.52
C HIS A 144 -14.79 6.28 -19.76
N LEU A 145 -13.47 6.08 -19.55
CA LEU A 145 -12.41 7.07 -19.76
C LEU A 145 -11.75 6.93 -21.13
N LEU A 146 -12.04 5.85 -21.87
CA LEU A 146 -11.37 5.49 -23.11
C LEU A 146 -12.34 5.53 -24.29
N SER A 147 -11.81 5.75 -25.49
CA SER A 147 -12.56 5.52 -26.73
C SER A 147 -12.68 4.02 -27.01
N GLN A 148 -13.69 3.63 -27.80
CA GLN A 148 -13.90 2.24 -28.21
C GLN A 148 -12.67 1.63 -28.90
N LYS A 149 -11.99 2.43 -29.74
CA LYS A 149 -10.75 2.01 -30.43
C LYS A 149 -9.63 1.68 -29.42
N GLN A 150 -9.42 2.56 -28.44
CA GLN A 150 -8.41 2.33 -27.39
C GLN A 150 -8.74 1.11 -26.54
N LEU A 151 -10.03 0.93 -26.18
CA LEU A 151 -10.51 -0.27 -25.48
C LEU A 151 -10.18 -1.56 -26.23
N GLU A 152 -10.37 -1.57 -27.55
CA GLU A 152 -10.03 -2.71 -28.39
C GLU A 152 -8.52 -2.98 -28.45
N GLU A 153 -7.69 -1.93 -28.52
CA GLU A 153 -6.23 -2.05 -28.50
C GLU A 153 -5.69 -2.58 -27.15
N LEU A 154 -6.39 -2.28 -26.06
CA LEU A 154 -6.06 -2.77 -24.72
C LEU A 154 -6.51 -4.21 -24.45
N LYS A 155 -7.33 -4.82 -25.31
CA LYS A 155 -7.75 -6.22 -25.13
C LYS A 155 -6.53 -7.13 -25.07
N ASN A 156 -6.50 -7.99 -24.06
CA ASN A 156 -5.43 -8.97 -23.81
C ASN A 156 -4.02 -8.37 -23.60
N LYS A 157 -3.92 -7.09 -23.24
CA LYS A 157 -2.64 -6.45 -22.89
C LYS A 157 -2.39 -6.53 -21.39
N LYS A 158 -1.11 -6.73 -21.02
CA LYS A 158 -0.68 -6.84 -19.61
C LYS A 158 -0.25 -5.48 -19.03
N PHE A 159 0.57 -4.73 -19.74
CA PHE A 159 1.14 -3.45 -19.28
C PHE A 159 0.30 -2.25 -19.75
N ILE A 160 -0.95 -2.21 -19.29
CA ILE A 160 -1.96 -1.22 -19.72
C ILE A 160 -1.52 0.25 -19.47
N PRO A 161 -0.98 0.62 -18.29
CA PRO A 161 -0.60 2.01 -18.02
C PRO A 161 0.44 2.54 -19.03
N ASN A 162 1.42 1.70 -19.39
CA ASN A 162 2.44 2.04 -20.37
C ASN A 162 1.85 2.30 -21.76
N ILE A 163 0.83 1.52 -22.16
CA ILE A 163 0.14 1.70 -23.45
C ILE A 163 -0.68 2.99 -23.43
N ILE A 164 -1.34 3.31 -22.31
CA ILE A 164 -2.09 4.57 -22.15
C ILE A 164 -1.15 5.77 -22.25
N LEU A 165 0.08 5.70 -21.70
CA LEU A 165 1.09 6.75 -21.92
C LEU A 165 1.43 6.92 -23.41
N GLY A 166 1.50 5.82 -24.16
CA GLY A 166 1.65 5.85 -25.61
C GLY A 166 0.53 6.65 -26.30
N PHE A 167 -0.73 6.42 -25.91
CA PHE A 167 -1.86 7.19 -26.45
C PHE A 167 -1.76 8.69 -26.15
N ILE A 168 -1.26 9.05 -24.96
CA ILE A 168 -1.03 10.46 -24.60
C ILE A 168 0.09 11.06 -25.46
N ALA A 169 1.18 10.32 -25.66
CA ALA A 169 2.30 10.74 -26.49
C ALA A 169 1.91 10.93 -27.97
N ASP A 170 1.12 10.00 -28.51
CA ASP A 170 0.61 10.08 -29.89
C ASP A 170 -0.27 11.31 -30.09
N TRP A 171 -1.12 11.64 -29.12
CA TRP A 171 -1.92 12.86 -29.14
C TRP A 171 -1.05 14.12 -29.12
N LEU A 172 -0.03 14.18 -28.26
CA LEU A 172 0.91 15.33 -28.22
C LEU A 172 1.63 15.52 -29.56
N LYS A 173 2.08 14.41 -30.17
CA LYS A 173 2.71 14.43 -31.50
C LYS A 173 1.74 14.94 -32.57
N GLU A 174 0.49 14.52 -32.54
CA GLU A 174 -0.55 14.99 -33.47
C GLU A 174 -0.78 16.49 -33.33
N GLN A 175 -0.91 16.99 -32.10
CA GLN A 175 -1.10 18.42 -31.84
C GLN A 175 0.11 19.26 -32.28
N SER A 176 1.33 18.76 -32.08
CA SER A 176 2.53 19.41 -32.60
C SER A 176 2.56 19.42 -34.13
N THR A 177 2.17 18.32 -34.79
CA THR A 177 2.10 18.23 -36.26
C THR A 177 1.06 19.20 -36.84
N LYS A 178 -0.04 19.44 -36.10
CA LYS A 178 -1.06 20.44 -36.44
C LYS A 178 -0.61 21.89 -36.21
N GLY A 179 0.52 22.11 -35.56
CA GLY A 179 1.02 23.45 -35.21
C GLY A 179 0.40 24.04 -33.94
N ASN A 180 -0.37 23.26 -33.18
CA ASN A 180 -1.04 23.71 -31.95
C ASN A 180 -0.08 23.72 -30.74
N ILE A 181 1.10 23.10 -30.88
CA ILE A 181 2.13 22.99 -29.84
C ILE A 181 3.50 23.28 -30.46
N ASP A 182 4.24 24.23 -29.89
CA ASP A 182 5.64 24.48 -30.26
C ASP A 182 6.59 23.45 -29.62
N THR A 183 7.79 23.32 -30.18
CA THR A 183 8.78 22.31 -29.75
C THR A 183 9.20 22.45 -28.28
N ILE A 184 9.24 23.67 -27.73
CA ILE A 184 9.64 23.91 -26.33
C ILE A 184 8.53 23.44 -25.40
N VAL A 185 7.27 23.77 -25.72
CA VAL A 185 6.10 23.27 -24.97
C VAL A 185 5.99 21.75 -25.08
N LEU A 186 6.20 21.17 -26.26
CA LEU A 186 6.21 19.72 -26.44
C LEU A 186 7.26 19.05 -25.55
N THR A 187 8.47 19.61 -25.49
CA THR A 187 9.53 19.11 -24.60
C THR A 187 9.13 19.19 -23.13
N SER A 188 8.46 20.28 -22.73
CA SER A 188 7.97 20.42 -21.36
C SER A 188 6.88 19.41 -21.01
N MET A 189 5.95 19.12 -21.93
CA MET A 189 4.91 18.11 -21.74
C MET A 189 5.51 16.69 -21.74
N ASP A 190 6.46 16.40 -22.63
CA ASP A 190 7.16 15.11 -22.66
C ASP A 190 7.94 14.85 -21.36
N HIS A 191 8.47 15.89 -20.71
CA HIS A 191 9.05 15.74 -19.38
C HIS A 191 8.05 15.17 -18.37
N HIS A 192 6.79 15.62 -18.39
CA HIS A 192 5.74 15.04 -17.55
C HIS A 192 5.50 13.56 -17.91
N LEU A 193 5.43 13.20 -19.19
CA LEU A 193 5.29 11.79 -19.59
C LEU A 193 6.45 10.91 -19.09
N ASN A 194 7.67 11.44 -19.12
CA ASN A 194 8.84 10.77 -18.54
C ASN A 194 8.69 10.58 -17.03
N GLN A 195 8.13 11.56 -16.30
CA GLN A 195 7.83 11.38 -14.87
C GLN A 195 6.76 10.32 -14.62
N PHE A 196 5.70 10.28 -15.43
CA PHE A 196 4.72 9.20 -15.36
C PHE A 196 5.36 7.82 -15.57
N SER A 197 6.28 7.70 -16.55
CA SER A 197 7.04 6.48 -16.80
C SER A 197 7.95 6.11 -15.61
N ASN A 198 8.65 7.08 -15.02
CA ASN A 198 9.46 6.87 -13.81
C ASN A 198 8.61 6.39 -12.62
N ILE A 199 7.40 6.95 -12.46
CA ILE A 199 6.45 6.52 -11.42
C ILE A 199 5.99 5.09 -11.67
N LEU A 200 5.60 4.76 -12.91
CA LEU A 200 5.20 3.40 -13.29
C LEU A 200 6.31 2.39 -12.98
N GLY A 201 7.52 2.63 -13.48
CA GLY A 201 8.67 1.74 -13.25
C GLY A 201 9.07 1.66 -11.78
N GLY A 202 8.96 2.77 -11.03
CA GLY A 202 9.18 2.80 -9.59
C GLY A 202 8.18 1.93 -8.82
N CYS A 203 6.89 2.04 -9.14
CA CYS A 203 5.84 1.24 -8.54
C CYS A 203 5.97 -0.25 -8.92
N GLU A 204 6.26 -0.56 -10.18
CA GLU A 204 6.53 -1.93 -10.64
C GLU A 204 7.75 -2.53 -9.95
N ARG A 205 8.82 -1.76 -9.73
CA ARG A 205 9.97 -2.21 -8.95
C ARG A 205 9.55 -2.56 -7.52
N ILE A 206 8.87 -1.65 -6.81
CA ILE A 206 8.45 -1.90 -5.42
C ILE A 206 7.58 -3.15 -5.32
N HIS A 207 6.62 -3.30 -6.24
CA HIS A 207 5.70 -4.44 -6.28
C HIS A 207 6.43 -5.76 -6.60
N ASN A 208 7.25 -5.79 -7.65
CA ASN A 208 7.87 -7.03 -8.14
C ASN A 208 9.18 -7.42 -7.43
N THR A 209 9.78 -6.52 -6.64
CA THR A 209 11.03 -6.80 -5.91
C THR A 209 10.82 -6.72 -4.40
N PRO A 210 10.07 -7.65 -3.78
CA PRO A 210 9.90 -7.72 -2.32
C PRO A 210 11.24 -7.93 -1.61
N LEU A 211 11.28 -7.64 -0.30
CA LEU A 211 12.42 -8.05 0.52
C LEU A 211 12.60 -9.57 0.40
N PRO A 212 13.84 -10.09 0.44
CA PRO A 212 14.07 -11.52 0.27
C PRO A 212 13.21 -12.34 1.23
N PHE A 213 12.40 -13.24 0.67
CA PHE A 213 11.41 -14.02 1.40
C PHE A 213 12.00 -14.80 2.61
N ALA A 214 13.29 -15.14 2.54
CA ALA A 214 14.02 -15.75 3.65
C ALA A 214 13.97 -14.91 4.94
N TYR A 215 13.99 -13.58 4.86
CA TYR A 215 13.88 -12.70 6.02
C TYR A 215 12.51 -12.86 6.70
N SER A 216 11.43 -12.80 5.92
CA SER A 216 10.07 -12.95 6.42
C SER A 216 9.83 -14.32 7.06
N ILE A 217 10.30 -15.40 6.42
CA ILE A 217 10.20 -16.75 7.00
C ILE A 217 10.99 -16.86 8.30
N LEU A 218 12.23 -16.38 8.31
CA LEU A 218 13.10 -16.49 9.48
C LEU A 218 12.48 -15.74 10.66
N LEU A 219 12.03 -14.50 10.45
CA LEU A 219 11.35 -13.71 11.47
C LEU A 219 10.10 -14.42 11.99
N HIS A 220 9.19 -14.78 11.09
CA HIS A 220 7.93 -15.40 11.46
C HIS A 220 8.15 -16.68 12.26
N ARG A 221 9.04 -17.57 11.81
CA ARG A 221 9.34 -18.82 12.55
C ARG A 221 9.96 -18.54 13.91
N THR A 222 10.95 -17.67 13.98
CA THR A 222 11.69 -17.43 15.22
C THR A 222 10.85 -16.70 16.28
N VAL A 223 9.99 -15.76 15.89
CA VAL A 223 9.01 -15.12 16.78
C VAL A 223 8.05 -16.16 17.37
N TYR A 224 7.48 -17.03 16.54
CA TYR A 224 6.51 -18.02 17.01
C TYR A 224 7.16 -19.10 17.88
N PHE A 225 8.36 -19.57 17.52
CA PHE A 225 9.13 -20.46 18.39
C PHE A 225 9.44 -19.77 19.72
N TYR A 226 9.91 -18.53 19.70
CA TYR A 226 10.19 -17.78 20.92
C TYR A 226 8.96 -17.70 21.83
N CYS A 227 7.82 -17.25 21.32
CA CYS A 227 6.58 -17.12 22.10
C CYS A 227 6.04 -18.47 22.61
N PHE A 228 6.17 -19.54 21.82
CA PHE A 228 5.73 -20.88 22.21
C PHE A 228 6.60 -21.48 23.33
N TRP A 229 7.92 -21.26 23.31
CA TRP A 229 8.84 -21.83 24.31
C TRP A 229 8.95 -20.97 25.57
N LEU A 230 8.61 -19.67 25.50
CA LEU A 230 8.70 -18.72 26.61
C LEU A 230 8.01 -19.16 27.92
N PRO A 231 6.81 -19.79 27.92
CA PRO A 231 6.15 -20.26 29.14
C PRO A 231 7.01 -21.18 29.99
N PHE A 232 7.77 -22.08 29.36
CA PHE A 232 8.65 -23.03 30.05
C PHE A 232 9.81 -22.33 30.77
N GLY A 233 10.32 -21.23 30.21
CA GLY A 233 11.37 -20.44 30.85
C GLY A 233 10.87 -19.64 32.04
N LEU A 234 9.59 -19.25 32.05
CA LEU A 234 9.03 -18.32 33.04
C LEU A 234 8.16 -18.98 34.12
N VAL A 235 7.76 -20.25 33.95
CA VAL A 235 6.81 -20.92 34.85
C VAL A 235 7.32 -20.99 36.30
N ASP A 236 8.61 -21.26 36.49
CA ASP A 236 9.22 -21.41 37.82
C ASP A 236 9.47 -20.07 38.52
N THR A 237 9.63 -18.99 37.75
CA THR A 237 9.94 -17.65 38.28
C THR A 237 8.69 -16.81 38.52
N LEU A 238 7.70 -16.88 37.63
CA LEU A 238 6.52 -16.02 37.65
C LEU A 238 5.25 -16.72 38.16
N GLY A 239 5.24 -18.06 38.25
CA GLY A 239 4.10 -18.82 38.77
C GLY A 239 2.77 -18.45 38.09
N TRP A 240 1.77 -18.04 38.88
CA TRP A 240 0.42 -17.72 38.39
C TRP A 240 0.38 -16.48 37.47
N MET A 241 1.35 -15.57 37.57
CA MET A 241 1.43 -14.40 36.70
C MET A 241 2.01 -14.73 35.32
N MET A 242 2.61 -15.91 35.14
CA MET A 242 3.30 -16.30 33.91
C MET A 242 2.40 -16.18 32.66
N PRO A 243 1.16 -16.72 32.61
CA PRO A 243 0.34 -16.64 31.41
C PRO A 243 0.03 -15.20 30.98
N LEU A 244 -0.17 -14.29 31.93
CA LEU A 244 -0.40 -12.87 31.65
C LEU A 244 0.84 -12.20 31.04
N ILE A 245 2.03 -12.48 31.59
CA ILE A 245 3.28 -11.91 31.09
C ILE A 245 3.64 -12.49 29.72
N VAL A 246 3.45 -13.79 29.50
CA VAL A 246 3.66 -14.41 28.19
C VAL A 246 2.70 -13.82 27.15
N LEU A 247 1.43 -13.61 27.50
CA LEU A 247 0.46 -12.97 26.60
C LEU A 247 0.94 -11.58 26.19
N LEU A 248 1.41 -10.75 27.14
CA LEU A 248 1.90 -9.41 26.84
C LEU A 248 3.14 -9.41 25.92
N ILE A 249 4.11 -10.28 26.20
CA ILE A 249 5.32 -10.41 25.40
C ILE A 249 4.98 -10.93 23.99
N SER A 250 4.10 -11.93 23.92
CA SER A 250 3.66 -12.52 22.65
C SER A 250 2.86 -11.54 21.81
N TYR A 251 1.99 -10.75 22.43
CA TYR A 251 1.32 -9.64 21.76
C TYR A 251 2.34 -8.69 21.13
N THR A 252 3.35 -8.27 21.89
CA THR A 252 4.36 -7.32 21.39
C THR A 252 5.07 -7.86 20.14
N PHE A 253 5.60 -9.08 20.21
CA PHE A 253 6.39 -9.63 19.10
C PHE A 253 5.55 -10.09 17.91
N ILE A 254 4.40 -10.73 18.14
CA ILE A 254 3.54 -11.21 17.05
C ILE A 254 2.83 -10.04 16.37
N ALA A 255 2.41 -9.01 17.13
CA ALA A 255 1.86 -7.80 16.52
C ALA A 255 2.92 -7.07 15.69
N LEU A 256 4.15 -6.96 16.19
CA LEU A 256 5.23 -6.32 15.44
C LEU A 256 5.56 -7.10 14.15
N ASP A 257 5.68 -8.43 14.21
CA ASP A 257 5.87 -9.28 13.03
C ASP A 257 4.77 -9.04 11.98
N ALA A 258 3.50 -9.05 12.40
CA ALA A 258 2.38 -8.82 11.51
C ALA A 258 2.34 -7.38 10.94
N ILE A 259 2.71 -6.35 11.71
CA ILE A 259 2.86 -4.97 11.20
C ILE A 259 3.96 -4.88 10.14
N ILE A 260 5.11 -5.52 10.39
CA ILE A 260 6.25 -5.52 9.45
C ILE A 260 5.84 -6.12 8.11
N GLN A 261 5.09 -7.23 8.14
CA GLN A 261 4.57 -7.89 6.95
C GLN A 261 3.55 -7.00 6.21
N GLU A 262 2.61 -6.39 6.93
CA GLU A 262 1.59 -5.50 6.35
C GLU A 262 2.20 -4.26 5.69
N ILE A 263 3.13 -3.57 6.35
CA ILE A 263 3.82 -2.40 5.79
C ILE A 263 4.66 -2.77 4.55
N GLY A 264 5.11 -4.02 4.45
CA GLY A 264 5.91 -4.51 3.32
C GLY A 264 5.19 -4.51 1.97
N GLU A 265 3.85 -4.48 1.98
CA GLU A 265 2.97 -4.58 0.80
C GLU A 265 2.12 -3.30 0.60
N PRO A 266 2.72 -2.14 0.26
CA PRO A 266 2.03 -0.85 0.30
C PRO A 266 0.85 -0.69 -0.67
N PHE A 267 0.74 -1.54 -1.69
CA PHE A 267 -0.25 -1.40 -2.76
C PHE A 267 -1.44 -2.36 -2.64
N GLY A 268 -1.52 -3.12 -1.55
CA GLY A 268 -2.60 -4.07 -1.32
C GLY A 268 -3.96 -3.42 -1.02
N GLU A 269 -4.80 -4.20 -0.35
CA GLU A 269 -6.17 -3.85 0.04
C GLU A 269 -6.42 -3.96 1.54
N GLU A 270 -5.36 -4.13 2.33
CA GLU A 270 -5.44 -4.13 3.78
C GLU A 270 -5.75 -2.72 4.32
N GLU A 271 -6.31 -2.66 5.53
CA GLU A 271 -6.83 -1.42 6.11
C GLU A 271 -5.75 -0.30 6.20
N ASN A 272 -4.48 -0.66 6.34
CA ASN A 272 -3.35 0.28 6.46
C ASN A 272 -2.55 0.52 5.17
N ASP A 273 -2.91 -0.12 4.05
CA ASP A 273 -2.22 0.06 2.78
C ASP A 273 -2.44 1.49 2.22
N LEU A 274 -1.80 1.81 1.11
CA LEU A 274 -2.04 3.08 0.43
C LEU A 274 -3.47 3.10 -0.11
N ALA A 275 -4.20 4.21 0.14
CA ALA A 275 -5.57 4.39 -0.35
C ALA A 275 -5.57 4.76 -1.84
N LEU A 276 -5.15 3.82 -2.70
CA LEU A 276 -4.95 4.09 -4.13
C LEU A 276 -6.25 4.53 -4.81
N ASN A 277 -7.38 3.91 -4.47
CA ASN A 277 -8.71 4.31 -4.95
C ASN A 277 -9.02 5.77 -4.61
N THR A 278 -8.80 6.17 -3.36
CA THR A 278 -8.97 7.56 -2.91
C THR A 278 -8.05 8.52 -3.66
N ILE A 279 -6.78 8.14 -3.85
CA ILE A 279 -5.81 8.97 -4.58
C ILE A 279 -6.26 9.13 -6.03
N CYS A 280 -6.67 8.05 -6.70
CA CYS A 280 -7.18 8.08 -8.07
C CYS A 280 -8.42 8.96 -8.19
N ARG A 281 -9.41 8.81 -7.32
CA ARG A 281 -10.60 9.67 -7.27
C ARG A 281 -10.24 11.14 -7.04
N THR A 282 -9.26 11.42 -6.19
CA THR A 282 -8.77 12.79 -5.94
C THR A 282 -8.10 13.38 -7.18
N ILE A 283 -7.29 12.58 -7.89
CA ILE A 283 -6.65 13.01 -9.15
C ILE A 283 -7.73 13.28 -10.19
N GLU A 284 -8.60 12.31 -10.45
CA GLU A 284 -9.69 12.39 -11.42
C GLU A 284 -10.53 13.64 -11.19
N PHE A 285 -11.03 13.81 -9.95
CA PHE A 285 -11.87 14.94 -9.62
C PHE A 285 -11.16 16.27 -9.87
N SER A 286 -9.91 16.36 -9.42
CA SER A 286 -9.10 17.57 -9.54
C SER A 286 -8.80 17.94 -10.99
N ILE A 287 -8.49 16.98 -11.87
CA ILE A 287 -8.15 17.28 -13.27
C ILE A 287 -9.41 17.49 -14.13
N PHE A 288 -10.50 16.80 -13.81
CA PHE A 288 -11.79 16.98 -14.48
C PHE A 288 -12.41 18.34 -14.14
N GLU A 289 -12.26 18.82 -12.90
CA GLU A 289 -12.68 20.15 -12.49
C GLU A 289 -11.93 21.22 -13.28
N GLN A 290 -10.61 21.08 -13.44
CA GLN A 290 -9.80 21.97 -14.28
C GLN A 290 -10.26 21.97 -15.75
N ALA A 291 -10.64 20.80 -16.29
CA ALA A 291 -11.06 20.64 -17.69
C ALA A 291 -12.56 20.92 -17.94
N GLY A 292 -13.32 21.28 -16.90
CA GLY A 292 -14.77 21.50 -16.98
C GLY A 292 -15.55 20.25 -17.43
N ILE A 293 -15.07 19.06 -17.07
CA ILE A 293 -15.78 17.79 -17.32
C ILE A 293 -16.83 17.62 -16.21
N PRO A 294 -18.12 17.37 -16.53
CA PRO A 294 -19.16 17.17 -15.52
C PRO A 294 -18.88 15.95 -14.63
N GLN A 295 -19.11 16.11 -13.32
CA GLN A 295 -18.85 15.06 -12.33
C GLN A 295 -19.93 15.07 -11.24
N LYS A 296 -20.05 13.96 -10.52
CA LYS A 296 -20.81 13.93 -9.27
C LYS A 296 -20.04 14.70 -8.20
N GLU A 297 -20.74 15.21 -7.19
CA GLU A 297 -20.08 15.80 -6.02
C GLU A 297 -19.09 14.80 -5.42
N MET A 298 -17.93 15.28 -5.00
CA MET A 298 -16.96 14.45 -4.29
C MET A 298 -17.62 14.01 -2.97
N GLU A 299 -17.96 12.73 -2.87
CA GLU A 299 -18.46 12.16 -1.63
C GLU A 299 -17.42 12.40 -0.54
N LYS A 300 -17.83 13.05 0.55
CA LYS A 300 -17.02 13.08 1.76
C LYS A 300 -16.92 11.63 2.23
N MET A 301 -15.71 11.09 2.28
CA MET A 301 -15.50 9.76 2.84
C MET A 301 -15.91 9.78 4.32
N ASP A 302 -17.10 9.25 4.61
CA ASP A 302 -17.59 9.01 5.97
C ASP A 302 -16.83 7.86 6.65
N SER A 303 -16.10 7.08 5.86
CA SER A 303 -15.28 5.95 6.25
C SER A 303 -13.80 6.33 6.23
N TYR A 304 -13.11 6.10 7.35
CA TYR A 304 -11.66 6.28 7.45
C TYR A 304 -10.86 5.18 6.73
N PHE A 305 -11.48 4.36 5.89
CA PHE A 305 -10.89 3.13 5.34
C PHE A 305 -10.80 3.19 3.82
N ILE A 306 -9.95 2.33 3.27
CA ILE A 306 -9.79 2.12 1.83
C ILE A 306 -11.02 1.35 1.33
N ASP A 307 -11.67 1.86 0.29
CA ASP A 307 -12.69 1.10 -0.47
C ASP A 307 -12.05 0.04 -1.36
#